data_AF-A0A497CTL4-F1
#
_entry.id   AF-A0A497CTL4-F1
#
_cell.length_a   1.000
_cell.length_b   1.000
_cell.length_c   1.000
_cell.angle_alpha   90.00
_cell.angle_beta   90.00
_cell.angle_gamma   90.00
#
_symmetry.space_group_name_H-M   'P 1'
#
loop_
_entity.id
_entity.type
_entity.pdbx_description
1 polymer ?
#
loop_
_entity_poly.entity_id
_entity_poly.type
_entity_poly.pdbx_seq_one_letter_code
_entity_poly.pdbx_strand_id
1 'polypeptide(L)'
;MIEIKNLLFQPLTFHLAGDGQGLHLNPRERKSIGNEQLSPEIEAAEKRGLISLTETVKPQEVPAKTVESPVKKSKTKSKGNGTQASRRTKRR
;
A
#
# COMPACT_ATOMS: atom_id res chain seq x y z
N MET A 1 10.04 18.16 -0.73
CA MET A 1 9.27 16.90 -0.75
C MET A 1 9.62 16.16 0.53
N ILE A 2 8.62 15.58 1.17
CA ILE A 2 8.77 14.88 2.45
C ILE A 2 8.49 13.41 2.21
N GLU A 3 9.37 12.55 2.70
CA GLU A 3 9.16 11.11 2.71
C GLU A 3 8.55 10.69 4.04
N ILE A 4 7.41 10.01 3.95
CA ILE A 4 6.68 9.41 5.05
C ILE A 4 6.95 7.92 5.05
N LYS A 5 7.45 7.39 6.16
CA LYS A 5 7.64 5.96 6.38
C LYS A 5 6.70 5.42 7.43
N ASN A 6 5.95 4.36 7.13
CA ASN A 6 5.19 3.61 8.11
C ASN A 6 6.15 2.80 9.02
N LEU A 7 6.04 2.98 10.33
CA LEU A 7 6.84 2.25 11.31
C LEU A 7 6.11 1.03 11.90
N LEU A 8 4.89 0.77 11.47
CA LEU A 8 4.10 -0.34 11.92
C LEU A 8 4.05 -1.46 10.88
N PHE A 9 3.73 -2.66 11.34
CA PHE A 9 3.46 -3.82 10.50
C PHE A 9 1.98 -3.92 10.09
N GLN A 10 1.18 -2.89 10.41
CA GLN A 10 -0.20 -2.73 9.97
C GLN A 10 -0.30 -1.61 8.92
N PRO A 11 -1.27 -1.69 8.00
CA PRO A 11 -1.52 -0.59 7.07
C PRO A 11 -2.03 0.64 7.84
N LEU A 12 -1.65 1.82 7.37
CA LEU A 12 -2.08 3.11 7.89
C LEU A 12 -2.72 3.93 6.77
N THR A 13 -3.68 4.76 7.14
CA THR A 13 -4.32 5.70 6.22
C THR A 13 -4.37 7.06 6.89
N PHE A 14 -3.95 8.09 6.17
CA PHE A 14 -3.93 9.48 6.62
C PHE A 14 -4.69 10.36 5.63
N HIS A 15 -5.22 11.49 6.08
CA HIS A 15 -5.75 12.50 5.17
C HIS A 15 -4.65 13.50 4.80
N LEU A 16 -4.52 13.81 3.50
CA LEU A 16 -3.63 14.87 3.03
C LEU A 16 -4.33 16.23 3.14
N ALA A 17 -3.55 17.28 3.43
CA ALA A 17 -4.06 18.65 3.40
C ALA A 17 -4.30 19.10 1.95
N GLY A 18 -5.42 19.77 1.69
CA GLY A 18 -5.74 20.40 0.40
C GLY A 18 -6.57 19.55 -0.56
N ASP A 19 -6.23 18.29 -0.79
CA ASP A 19 -6.83 17.50 -1.90
C ASP A 19 -7.99 16.58 -1.48
N GLY A 20 -8.29 16.48 -0.18
CA GLY A 20 -9.27 15.50 0.34
C GLY A 20 -8.90 14.04 0.03
N GLN A 21 -7.70 13.79 -0.50
CA GLN A 21 -7.20 12.47 -0.81
C GLN A 21 -6.59 11.82 0.42
N GLY A 22 -6.91 10.53 0.60
CA GLY A 22 -6.29 9.70 1.60
C GLY A 22 -4.93 9.17 1.14
N LEU A 23 -3.91 9.37 1.95
CA LEU A 23 -2.63 8.68 1.82
C LEU A 23 -2.73 7.31 2.50
N HIS A 24 -2.81 6.26 1.69
CA HIS A 24 -2.70 4.89 2.18
C HIS A 24 -1.23 4.43 2.20
N LEU A 25 -0.78 3.87 3.31
CA LEU A 25 0.55 3.29 3.52
C LEU A 25 0.43 1.82 3.93
N ASN A 26 1.06 0.94 3.17
CA ASN A 26 1.21 -0.46 3.54
C ASN A 26 2.16 -0.61 4.76
N PRO A 27 2.18 -1.79 5.39
CA PRO A 27 3.16 -2.12 6.42
C PRO A 27 4.59 -1.80 5.96
N ARG A 28 5.31 -1.01 6.76
CA ARG A 28 6.70 -0.59 6.47
C ARG A 28 6.91 0.17 5.15
N GLU A 29 5.87 0.61 4.46
CA GLU A 29 5.97 1.34 3.20
C GLU A 29 6.49 2.76 3.40
N ARG A 30 7.17 3.29 2.39
CA ARG A 30 7.59 4.69 2.31
C ARG A 30 6.92 5.37 1.11
N LYS A 31 6.40 6.58 1.31
CA LYS A 31 5.84 7.41 0.24
C LYS A 31 6.33 8.84 0.34
N SER A 32 6.54 9.46 -0.82
CA SER A 32 6.92 10.86 -0.91
C SER A 32 5.69 11.71 -1.16
N ILE A 33 5.51 12.78 -0.40
CA ILE A 33 4.44 13.76 -0.56
C ILE A 33 5.01 15.18 -0.67
N GLY A 34 4.18 16.12 -1.15
CA GLY A 34 4.50 17.54 -1.13
C GLY A 34 4.48 18.11 0.28
N ASN A 35 5.30 19.14 0.56
CA ASN A 35 5.30 19.80 1.87
C ASN A 35 3.94 20.45 2.16
N GLU A 36 3.24 20.92 1.12
CA GLU A 36 1.91 21.54 1.19
C GLU A 36 0.80 20.54 1.53
N GLN A 37 1.06 19.24 1.35
CA GLN A 37 0.09 18.16 1.60
C GLN A 37 0.18 17.60 3.03
N LEU A 38 1.07 18.16 3.88
CA LEU A 38 1.17 17.78 5.27
C LEU A 38 -0.09 18.18 6.05
N SER A 39 -0.73 17.18 6.64
CA SER A 39 -1.90 17.34 7.49
C SER A 39 -1.50 17.23 8.97
N PRO A 40 -2.24 17.89 9.88
CA PRO A 40 -2.04 17.75 11.33
C PRO A 40 -2.10 16.28 11.81
N GLU A 41 -2.81 15.41 11.10
CA GLU A 41 -2.86 13.97 11.40
C GLU A 41 -1.49 13.30 11.24
N ILE A 42 -0.74 13.69 10.20
CA ILE A 42 0.58 13.14 9.89
C ILE A 42 1.57 13.59 10.98
N GLU A 43 1.57 14.87 11.35
CA GLU A 43 2.41 15.36 12.44
C GLU A 43 2.09 14.68 13.79
N ALA A 44 0.80 14.49 14.08
CA ALA A 44 0.39 13.78 15.29
C ALA A 44 0.84 12.31 15.26
N ALA A 45 0.82 11.66 14.11
CA ALA A 45 1.26 10.28 13.94
C ALA A 45 2.78 10.13 14.11
N GLU A 46 3.57 11.10 13.66
CA GLU A 46 5.00 11.15 13.91
C GLU A 46 5.31 11.30 15.40
N LYS A 47 4.64 12.24 16.08
CA LYS A 47 4.77 12.42 17.54
C LYS A 47 4.42 11.15 18.33
N ARG A 48 3.51 10.33 17.80
CA ARG A 48 3.12 9.03 18.35
C ARG A 48 4.08 7.89 17.97
N GLY A 49 5.03 8.12 17.07
CA GLY A 49 5.97 7.09 16.58
C GLY A 49 5.33 6.07 15.62
N LEU A 50 4.20 6.39 15.00
CA LEU A 50 3.55 5.52 14.01
C LEU A 50 4.23 5.64 12.64
N ILE A 51 4.76 6.83 12.35
CA ILE A 51 5.45 7.15 11.12
C ILE A 51 6.73 7.94 11.40
N SER A 52 7.63 8.00 10.42
CA SER A 52 8.81 8.86 10.42
C SER A 52 8.74 9.79 9.22
N LEU A 53 8.94 11.10 9.45
CA LEU A 53 9.04 12.10 8.40
C LEU A 53 10.52 12.39 8.13
N THR A 54 10.87 12.45 6.85
CA THR A 54 12.22 12.83 6.40
C THR A 54 12.12 13.83 5.26
N GLU A 55 12.68 15.02 5.45
CA GLU A 55 12.75 16.02 4.40
C GLU A 55 13.81 15.61 3.38
N THR A 56 13.37 15.16 2.20
CA THR A 56 14.28 14.67 1.17
C THR A 56 14.69 15.83 0.25
N VAL A 57 15.88 16.39 0.51
CA VAL A 57 16.66 17.11 -0.50
C VAL A 57 17.42 16.04 -1.29
N LYS A 58 16.87 15.62 -2.43
CA LYS A 58 17.39 14.50 -3.27
C LYS A 58 18.91 14.66 -3.58
N PRO A 59 19.67 13.56 -3.73
CA PRO A 59 19.44 12.63 -4.83
C PRO A 59 19.22 11.17 -4.41
N GLN A 60 18.68 10.43 -5.36
CA GLN A 60 18.16 9.06 -5.27
C GLN A 60 19.22 8.04 -4.87
N GLU A 61 18.86 7.09 -3.99
CA GLU A 61 19.37 5.72 -4.07
C GLU A 61 18.22 4.70 -4.07
N VAL A 62 17.95 4.26 -5.30
CA VAL A 62 17.53 2.92 -5.77
C VAL A 62 16.35 2.16 -5.11
N PRO A 63 15.34 1.78 -5.92
CA PRO A 63 14.36 0.77 -5.56
C PRO A 63 15.03 -0.62 -5.72
N ALA A 64 15.33 -1.30 -4.61
CA ALA A 64 15.67 -2.72 -4.66
C ALA A 64 14.40 -3.55 -4.91
N LYS A 65 14.04 -3.68 -6.19
CA LYS A 65 13.23 -4.82 -6.66
C LYS A 65 14.14 -6.03 -6.85
N THR A 66 13.98 -7.03 -6.00
CA THR A 66 14.26 -8.45 -6.27
C THR A 66 13.10 -9.18 -5.59
N VAL A 67 11.95 -9.42 -6.22
CA VAL A 67 11.70 -10.49 -7.22
C VAL A 67 12.74 -11.61 -7.16
N GLU A 68 12.63 -12.48 -6.17
CA GLU A 68 12.98 -13.89 -6.36
C GLU A 68 11.69 -14.67 -6.63
N SER A 69 11.55 -15.12 -7.87
CA SER A 69 10.71 -16.24 -8.27
C SER A 69 11.52 -16.98 -9.35
N PRO A 70 11.36 -18.29 -9.65
CA PRO A 70 10.43 -19.30 -9.10
C PRO A 70 11.06 -20.70 -8.85
N VAL A 71 10.55 -21.50 -7.90
CA VAL A 71 10.78 -22.96 -7.92
C VAL A 71 9.57 -23.66 -8.54
N LYS A 72 9.83 -24.19 -9.72
CA LYS A 72 9.01 -25.05 -10.57
C LYS A 72 8.42 -26.24 -9.80
N LYS A 73 7.10 -26.43 -9.87
CA LYS A 73 6.51 -27.77 -10.11
C LYS A 73 5.37 -27.64 -11.12
N SER A 74 5.74 -27.89 -12.37
CA SER A 74 4.86 -28.20 -13.47
C SER A 74 4.15 -29.53 -13.24
N LYS A 75 2.81 -29.54 -13.32
CA LYS A 75 2.02 -30.61 -13.97
C LYS A 75 0.65 -30.02 -14.33
N THR A 76 0.53 -29.58 -15.58
CA THR A 76 -0.21 -30.26 -16.67
C THR A 76 -1.70 -29.92 -16.72
N LYS A 77 -2.00 -29.10 -17.73
CA LYS A 77 -3.26 -28.82 -18.44
C LYS A 77 -4.47 -29.71 -18.11
N SER A 78 -5.62 -29.06 -18.00
CA SER A 78 -6.73 -29.31 -18.93
C SER A 78 -7.68 -28.11 -19.01
N LYS A 79 -7.82 -27.60 -20.23
CA LYS A 79 -8.84 -26.68 -20.70
C LYS A 79 -10.22 -27.30 -20.43
N GLY A 80 -11.15 -26.54 -19.87
CA GLY A 80 -12.53 -26.98 -19.69
C GLY A 80 -13.46 -25.79 -19.52
N ASN A 81 -13.89 -25.22 -20.65
CA ASN A 81 -15.12 -24.43 -20.71
C ASN A 81 -16.27 -25.30 -20.16
N GLY A 82 -17.08 -24.74 -19.27
CA GLY A 82 -18.23 -25.47 -18.74
C GLY A 82 -19.09 -24.62 -17.81
N THR A 83 -19.89 -23.75 -18.42
CA THR A 83 -21.32 -23.55 -18.16
C THR A 83 -21.82 -23.40 -16.72
N GLN A 84 -22.50 -22.27 -16.50
CA GLN A 84 -23.30 -21.90 -15.34
C GLN A 84 -24.18 -23.03 -14.77
N ALA A 85 -24.18 -23.13 -13.44
CA ALA A 85 -25.19 -23.83 -12.64
C ALA A 85 -25.36 -23.02 -11.34
N SER A 86 -26.52 -22.89 -10.71
CA SER A 86 -27.88 -23.30 -11.01
C SER A 86 -28.78 -22.52 -10.03
N ARG A 87 -30.04 -22.35 -10.42
CA ARG A 87 -31.12 -21.57 -9.79
C ARG A 87 -31.26 -21.82 -8.27
N ARG A 88 -31.26 -20.74 -7.49
CA ARG A 88 -31.65 -20.74 -6.07
C ARG A 88 -33.18 -20.65 -5.97
N THR A 89 -33.85 -21.79 -5.94
CA THR A 89 -35.29 -21.88 -5.65
C THR A 89 -35.52 -21.69 -4.15
N LYS A 90 -36.26 -20.64 -3.77
CA LYS A 90 -36.74 -20.45 -2.39
C LYS A 90 -38.16 -21.00 -2.32
N ARG A 91 -38.36 -22.08 -1.57
CA ARG A 91 -39.67 -22.62 -1.19
C ARG A 91 -39.68 -22.77 0.33
N ARG A 92 -40.30 -21.82 1.02
CA ARG A 92 -41.14 -21.99 2.21
C ARG A 92 -41.66 -20.63 2.63
#